data_AF-A0A956HN15-F1
#
_entry.id   AF-A0A956HN15-F1
#
_cell.length_a   1.000
_cell.length_b   1.000
_cell.length_c   1.000
_cell.angle_alpha   90.00
_cell.angle_beta   90.00
_cell.angle_gamma   90.00
#
_symmetry.space_group_name_H-M   'P 1'
#
loop_
_entity.id
_entity.type
_entity.pdbx_description
1 polymer ?
#
loop_
_entity_poly.entity_id
_entity_poly.type
_entity_poly.pdbx_seq_one_letter_code
_entity_poly.pdbx_strand_id
1 'polypeptide(L)'
;MPELLPTLDALGRAAPTWLLAMTLWTLGLWLCARTLDALLRRRLAAAWRLPLYGVVLARLVLPVDWQSPIVAWPMTEDDVAVATVVVDSALVPPPAPTLIGASARLEAPAPAPAPEVPWGLAVLLTWACGAALLLARQALHRRRLRAVAGSGQPASAVARRSVPARVRVIVHPQRGPLAFGVRSPTIVLPRALLSAGPAALRCVLAHELAHLERRDPVTVGALAVVVALAWPVLPVWLAARRIRALLELAADER
;
A
#
# COMPACT_ATOMS: atom_id res chain seq x y z
N MET A 1 -15.23 11.72 -25.76
CA MET A 1 -15.48 12.31 -24.43
C MET A 1 -16.82 11.94 -23.78
N PRO A 2 -17.95 11.69 -24.50
CA PRO A 2 -19.24 11.44 -23.82
C PRO A 2 -19.34 10.07 -23.10
N GLU A 3 -18.49 9.09 -23.41
CA GLU A 3 -18.52 7.77 -22.75
C GLU A 3 -17.66 7.66 -21.47
N LEU A 4 -16.78 8.62 -21.17
CA LEU A 4 -15.84 8.49 -20.05
C LEU A 4 -16.51 8.71 -18.68
N LEU A 5 -17.44 9.65 -18.59
CA LEU A 5 -18.16 9.98 -17.35
C LEU A 5 -18.99 8.79 -16.82
N PRO A 6 -19.83 8.12 -17.63
CA PRO A 6 -20.61 6.98 -17.14
C PRO A 6 -19.72 5.81 -16.70
N THR A 7 -18.60 5.55 -17.39
CA THR A 7 -17.63 4.53 -16.97
C THR A 7 -16.95 4.88 -15.65
N LEU A 8 -16.53 6.14 -15.47
CA LEU A 8 -15.94 6.61 -14.22
C LEU A 8 -16.93 6.49 -13.06
N ASP A 9 -18.19 6.83 -13.28
CA ASP A 9 -19.21 6.76 -12.23
C ASP A 9 -19.57 5.34 -11.84
N ALA A 10 -19.61 4.41 -12.80
CA ALA A 10 -19.71 2.98 -12.50
C ALA A 10 -18.52 2.51 -11.64
N LEU A 11 -17.30 2.91 -12.00
CA LEU A 11 -16.08 2.60 -11.23
C LEU A 11 -16.13 3.21 -9.82
N GLY A 12 -16.55 4.46 -9.69
CA GLY A 12 -16.67 5.17 -8.41
C GLY A 12 -17.64 4.47 -7.46
N ARG A 13 -18.79 4.02 -7.98
CA ARG A 13 -19.78 3.28 -7.19
C ARG A 13 -19.28 1.90 -6.75
N ALA A 14 -18.47 1.24 -7.57
CA ALA A 14 -17.84 -0.03 -7.22
C ALA A 14 -16.59 0.11 -6.32
N ALA A 15 -15.99 1.30 -6.23
CA ALA A 15 -14.74 1.51 -5.50
C ALA A 15 -14.80 1.14 -4.00
N PRO A 16 -15.87 1.43 -3.23
CA PRO A 16 -15.93 1.07 -1.81
C PRO A 16 -15.96 -0.44 -1.57
N THR A 17 -16.77 -1.18 -2.35
CA THR A 17 -16.87 -2.65 -2.23
C THR A 17 -15.57 -3.32 -2.67
N TRP A 18 -14.97 -2.83 -3.77
CA TRP A 18 -13.65 -3.26 -4.21
C TRP A 18 -12.58 -3.00 -3.14
N LEU A 19 -12.56 -1.82 -2.54
CA LEU A 19 -11.57 -1.45 -1.53
C LEU A 19 -11.72 -2.30 -0.26
N LEU A 20 -12.97 -2.55 0.17
CA LEU A 20 -13.25 -3.41 1.31
C LEU A 20 -12.75 -4.84 1.04
N ALA A 21 -13.10 -5.42 -0.11
CA ALA A 21 -12.64 -6.75 -0.50
C ALA A 21 -11.11 -6.82 -0.54
N MET A 22 -10.46 -5.88 -1.22
CA MET A 22 -8.99 -5.78 -1.28
C MET A 22 -8.38 -5.70 0.12
N THR A 23 -8.96 -4.90 1.01
CA THR A 23 -8.47 -4.71 2.38
C THR A 23 -8.60 -5.99 3.21
N LEU A 24 -9.74 -6.67 3.17
CA LEU A 24 -9.97 -7.89 3.94
C LEU A 24 -9.05 -9.04 3.48
N TRP A 25 -8.90 -9.23 2.17
CA TRP A 25 -7.99 -10.23 1.61
C TRP A 25 -6.53 -9.94 1.95
N THR A 26 -6.11 -8.69 1.78
CA THR A 26 -4.73 -8.29 2.13
C THR A 26 -4.49 -8.42 3.64
N LEU A 27 -5.50 -8.18 4.47
CA LEU A 27 -5.43 -8.39 5.91
C LEU A 27 -5.25 -9.89 6.24
N GLY A 28 -6.01 -10.77 5.60
CA GLY A 28 -5.86 -12.22 5.73
C GLY A 28 -4.44 -12.69 5.39
N LEU A 29 -3.91 -12.27 4.23
CA LEU A 29 -2.53 -12.57 3.84
C LEU A 29 -1.51 -12.01 4.84
N TRP A 30 -1.73 -10.78 5.32
CA TRP A 30 -0.85 -10.19 6.33
C TRP A 30 -0.88 -10.96 7.65
N LEU A 31 -2.04 -11.43 8.10
CA LEU A 31 -2.18 -12.25 9.30
C LEU A 31 -1.46 -13.58 9.14
N CYS A 32 -1.63 -14.29 8.01
CA CYS A 32 -0.91 -15.52 7.71
C CYS A 32 0.61 -15.30 7.67
N ALA A 33 1.06 -14.23 7.01
CA ALA A 33 2.48 -13.87 7.00
C ALA A 33 2.98 -13.59 8.43
N ARG A 34 2.17 -12.91 9.25
CA ARG A 34 2.53 -12.53 10.63
C ARG A 34 2.56 -13.70 11.60
N THR A 35 1.71 -14.71 11.43
CA THR A 35 1.73 -15.95 12.21
C THR A 35 2.94 -16.79 11.84
N LEU A 36 3.20 -17.01 10.54
CA LEU A 36 4.41 -17.69 10.06
C LEU A 36 5.68 -16.98 10.55
N ASP A 37 5.72 -15.66 10.46
CA ASP A 37 6.82 -14.83 10.94
C ASP A 37 7.08 -14.97 12.45
N ALA A 38 6.03 -15.19 13.25
CA ALA A 38 6.14 -15.46 14.68
C ALA A 38 6.66 -16.87 14.97
N LEU A 39 6.23 -17.87 14.20
CA LEU A 39 6.66 -19.26 14.36
C LEU A 39 8.12 -19.46 13.94
N LEU A 40 8.54 -18.79 12.87
CA LEU A 40 9.87 -18.93 12.28
C LEU A 40 10.93 -18.01 12.91
N ARG A 41 10.55 -17.04 13.76
CA ARG A 41 11.48 -16.04 14.34
C ARG A 41 12.68 -16.63 15.09
N ARG A 42 12.54 -17.85 15.63
CA ARG A 42 13.62 -18.53 16.38
C ARG A 42 14.49 -19.42 15.49
N ARG A 43 14.04 -19.68 14.26
CA ARG A 43 14.65 -20.66 13.34
C ARG A 43 15.29 -20.01 12.11
N LEU A 44 14.78 -18.85 11.69
CA LEU A 44 15.23 -18.15 10.50
C LEU A 44 15.72 -16.74 10.85
N ALA A 45 16.83 -16.36 10.23
CA ALA A 45 17.34 -14.99 10.21
C ALA A 45 16.30 -14.01 9.65
N ALA A 46 16.35 -12.75 10.07
CA ALA A 46 15.41 -11.71 9.67
C ALA A 46 15.30 -11.54 8.15
N ALA A 47 16.42 -11.72 7.43
CA ALA A 47 16.46 -11.64 5.97
C ALA A 47 15.52 -12.66 5.27
N TRP A 48 15.44 -13.89 5.77
CA TRP A 48 14.60 -14.95 5.20
C TRP A 48 13.11 -14.78 5.49
N ARG A 49 12.77 -13.86 6.40
CA ARG A 49 11.39 -13.55 6.77
C ARG A 49 10.82 -12.40 5.95
N LEU A 50 11.67 -11.60 5.28
CA LEU A 50 11.25 -10.52 4.39
C LEU A 50 10.30 -10.97 3.25
N PRO A 51 10.54 -12.12 2.55
CA PRO A 51 9.67 -12.56 1.45
C PRO A 51 8.22 -12.78 1.86
N LEU A 52 7.94 -13.18 3.11
CA LEU A 52 6.58 -13.39 3.62
C LEU A 52 5.70 -12.14 3.45
N TYR A 53 6.28 -10.97 3.73
CA TYR A 53 5.60 -9.69 3.57
C TYR A 53 5.67 -9.16 2.14
N GLY A 54 6.65 -9.61 1.35
CA GLY A 54 6.70 -9.36 -0.10
C GLY A 54 5.48 -9.92 -0.83
N VAL A 55 5.00 -11.10 -0.43
CA VAL A 55 3.76 -11.71 -0.98
C VAL A 55 2.53 -10.83 -0.70
N VAL A 56 2.43 -10.25 0.51
CA VAL A 56 1.35 -9.33 0.87
C VAL A 56 1.36 -8.09 -0.03
N LEU A 57 2.54 -7.57 -0.39
CA LEU A 57 2.67 -6.44 -1.31
C LEU A 57 2.43 -6.84 -2.77
N ALA A 58 2.88 -8.03 -3.19
CA ALA A 58 2.68 -8.53 -4.55
C ALA A 58 1.19 -8.69 -4.88
N ARG A 59 0.34 -8.96 -3.88
CA ARG A 59 -1.12 -9.00 -4.03
C ARG A 59 -1.71 -7.72 -4.61
N LEU A 60 -1.09 -6.56 -4.39
CA LEU A 60 -1.54 -5.28 -4.92
C LEU A 60 -1.43 -5.19 -6.45
N VAL A 61 -0.59 -6.04 -7.05
CA VAL A 61 -0.40 -6.13 -8.51
C VAL A 61 -1.28 -7.24 -9.11
N LEU A 62 -1.73 -8.20 -8.30
CA LEU A 62 -2.56 -9.31 -8.77
C LEU A 62 -4.01 -8.85 -8.96
N PRO A 63 -4.67 -9.21 -10.08
CA PRO A 63 -6.07 -8.94 -10.31
C PRO A 63 -6.94 -9.45 -9.15
N VAL A 64 -8.04 -8.74 -8.85
CA VAL A 64 -8.97 -9.17 -7.79
C VAL A 64 -9.62 -10.50 -8.14
N ASP A 65 -9.85 -10.74 -9.43
CA ASP A 65 -10.48 -11.93 -9.98
C ASP A 65 -9.49 -13.08 -10.20
N TRP A 66 -8.25 -12.96 -9.69
CA TRP A 66 -7.30 -14.06 -9.72
C TRP A 66 -7.78 -15.18 -8.78
N GLN A 67 -8.53 -16.12 -9.35
CA GLN A 67 -8.80 -17.40 -8.73
C GLN A 67 -7.51 -18.22 -8.78
N SER A 68 -7.00 -18.64 -7.62
CA SER A 68 -5.82 -19.52 -7.58
C SER A 68 -6.15 -20.80 -8.34
N PRO A 69 -5.35 -21.24 -9.32
CA PRO A 69 -5.58 -22.50 -10.03
C PRO A 69 -5.51 -23.73 -9.10
N ILE A 70 -5.02 -23.56 -7.86
CA ILE A 70 -4.95 -24.58 -6.83
C ILE A 70 -6.29 -24.70 -6.05
N VAL A 71 -7.17 -23.69 -6.12
CA VAL A 71 -8.48 -23.64 -5.45
C VAL A 71 -9.57 -23.39 -6.51
N ALA A 72 -9.52 -24.15 -7.61
CA ALA A 72 -10.68 -24.29 -8.48
C ALA A 72 -11.66 -25.26 -7.79
N TRP A 73 -12.38 -24.78 -6.78
CA TRP A 73 -13.57 -25.48 -6.30
C TRP A 73 -14.66 -25.27 -7.35
N PRO A 74 -15.24 -26.31 -7.95
CA PRO A 74 -16.37 -26.13 -8.84
C PRO A 74 -17.54 -25.65 -7.99
N MET A 75 -17.80 -24.34 -7.98
CA MET A 75 -19.10 -23.85 -7.58
C MET A 75 -20.04 -24.19 -8.74
N THR A 76 -20.68 -25.34 -8.67
CA THR A 76 -21.82 -25.66 -9.53
C THR A 76 -22.88 -24.59 -9.29
N GLU A 77 -23.28 -23.89 -10.36
CA GLU A 77 -24.32 -22.84 -10.36
C GLU A 77 -25.72 -23.34 -9.93
N ASP A 78 -25.85 -24.61 -9.54
CA ASP A 78 -27.13 -25.29 -9.31
C ASP A 78 -27.80 -25.01 -7.95
N ASP A 79 -27.12 -24.36 -6.98
CA ASP A 79 -27.68 -24.17 -5.63
C ASP A 79 -28.50 -22.87 -5.44
N VAL A 80 -28.75 -22.10 -6.51
CA VAL A 80 -29.67 -20.94 -6.46
C VAL A 80 -30.81 -21.12 -7.47
N ALA A 81 -31.41 -22.31 -7.50
CA ALA A 81 -32.77 -22.44 -8.01
C ALA A 81 -33.73 -21.85 -6.96
N VAL A 82 -33.95 -20.53 -7.04
CA VAL A 82 -35.09 -19.87 -6.41
C VAL A 82 -36.33 -20.56 -6.97
N ALA A 83 -37.02 -21.34 -6.12
CA ALA A 83 -38.32 -21.88 -6.43
C ALA A 83 -39.30 -20.73 -6.69
N THR A 84 -39.44 -20.34 -7.95
CA THR A 84 -40.59 -19.56 -8.40
C THR A 84 -41.80 -20.46 -8.29
N VAL A 85 -42.50 -20.35 -7.16
CA VAL A 85 -43.85 -20.89 -7.02
C VAL A 85 -44.72 -20.18 -8.05
N VAL A 86 -44.92 -20.83 -9.19
CA VAL A 86 -45.97 -20.47 -10.14
C VAL A 86 -47.28 -20.83 -9.44
N VAL A 87 -47.89 -19.84 -8.79
CA VAL A 87 -49.29 -19.95 -8.34
C VAL A 87 -50.14 -19.88 -9.60
N ASP A 88 -50.64 -21.03 -10.02
CA ASP A 88 -51.63 -21.18 -11.09
C ASP A 88 -52.91 -20.44 -10.68
N SER A 89 -53.07 -19.21 -11.16
CA SER A 89 -54.26 -18.39 -10.91
C SER A 89 -55.33 -18.72 -11.94
N ALA A 90 -55.84 -19.96 -11.86
CA ALA A 90 -56.92 -20.45 -12.70
C ALA A 90 -58.22 -20.62 -11.90
N LEU A 91 -58.74 -19.54 -11.32
CA LEU A 91 -60.16 -19.42 -10.97
C LEU A 91 -60.56 -17.95 -10.71
N VAL A 92 -60.79 -17.17 -11.76
CA VAL A 92 -61.46 -15.86 -11.65
C VAL A 92 -62.68 -15.87 -12.58
N PRO A 93 -63.92 -15.73 -12.08
CA PRO A 93 -65.11 -15.61 -12.92
C PRO A 93 -65.11 -14.28 -13.71
N PRO A 94 -65.81 -14.18 -14.85
CA PRO A 94 -65.77 -12.99 -15.69
C PRO A 94 -66.33 -11.76 -14.94
N PRO A 95 -65.71 -10.58 -15.04
CA PRO A 95 -66.21 -9.38 -14.39
C PRO A 95 -67.47 -8.84 -15.10
N ALA A 96 -68.44 -8.38 -14.31
CA ALA A 96 -69.57 -7.58 -14.77
C ALA A 96 -69.10 -6.27 -15.45
N PRO A 97 -69.87 -5.68 -16.38
CA PRO A 97 -69.47 -4.46 -17.08
C PRO A 97 -69.30 -3.32 -16.08
N THR A 98 -68.03 -3.01 -15.78
CA THR A 98 -67.65 -1.85 -15.00
C THR A 98 -67.64 -0.66 -15.95
N LEU A 99 -68.49 0.34 -15.70
CA LEU A 99 -68.44 1.61 -16.42
C LEU A 99 -67.07 2.24 -16.19
N ILE A 100 -66.20 2.18 -17.19
CA ILE A 100 -64.89 2.84 -17.18
C ILE A 100 -65.17 4.34 -17.31
N GLY A 101 -65.26 5.03 -16.18
CA GLY A 101 -65.08 6.48 -16.15
C GLY A 101 -63.65 6.78 -16.59
N ALA A 102 -63.51 7.40 -17.76
CA ALA A 102 -62.23 7.91 -18.25
C ALA A 102 -61.77 9.04 -17.32
N SER A 103 -61.10 8.68 -16.22
CA SER A 103 -60.32 9.62 -15.45
C SER A 103 -59.06 9.90 -16.26
N ALA A 104 -59.02 11.06 -16.93
CA ALA A 104 -57.81 11.59 -17.52
C ALA A 104 -56.78 11.74 -16.40
N ARG A 105 -55.86 10.78 -16.34
CA ARG A 105 -54.74 10.79 -15.41
C ARG A 105 -53.85 11.93 -15.89
N LEU A 106 -53.89 13.07 -15.20
CA LEU A 106 -52.95 14.16 -15.44
C LEU A 106 -51.55 13.60 -15.20
N GLU A 107 -50.83 13.36 -16.27
CA GLU A 107 -49.45 12.88 -16.23
C GLU A 107 -48.61 14.01 -15.65
N ALA A 108 -48.24 13.87 -14.37
CA ALA A 108 -47.41 14.84 -13.69
C ALA A 108 -46.12 15.02 -14.50
N PRO A 109 -45.63 16.25 -14.71
CA PRO A 109 -44.40 16.47 -15.45
C PRO A 109 -43.29 15.65 -14.80
N ALA A 110 -42.60 14.86 -15.63
CA ALA A 110 -41.51 13.99 -15.17
C ALA A 110 -40.54 14.85 -14.33
N PRO A 111 -40.15 14.37 -13.13
CA PRO A 111 -39.23 15.13 -12.30
C PRO A 111 -37.96 15.41 -13.10
N ALA A 112 -37.51 16.66 -13.09
CA ALA A 112 -36.26 17.03 -13.74
C ALA A 112 -35.15 16.09 -13.23
N PRO A 113 -34.29 15.54 -14.11
CA PRO A 113 -33.23 14.65 -13.68
C PRO A 113 -32.40 15.38 -12.62
N ALA A 114 -32.27 14.77 -11.44
CA ALA A 114 -31.43 15.31 -10.38
C ALA A 114 -30.00 15.46 -10.91
N PRO A 115 -29.24 16.49 -10.49
CA PRO A 115 -27.85 16.62 -10.89
C PRO A 115 -27.09 15.37 -10.45
N GLU A 116 -26.64 14.57 -11.41
CA GLU A 116 -25.81 13.40 -11.15
C GLU A 116 -24.44 13.88 -10.67
N VAL A 117 -24.14 13.66 -9.39
CA VAL A 117 -22.79 13.93 -8.86
C VAL A 117 -21.85 12.88 -9.44
N PRO A 118 -20.75 13.28 -10.12
CA PRO A 118 -19.82 12.34 -10.75
C PRO A 118 -18.92 11.72 -9.68
N TRP A 119 -19.47 10.78 -8.91
CA TRP A 119 -18.81 10.10 -7.81
C TRP A 119 -17.52 9.40 -8.23
N GLY A 120 -17.44 8.94 -9.49
CA GLY A 120 -16.22 8.41 -10.09
C GLY A 120 -15.06 9.39 -10.06
N LEU A 121 -15.32 10.62 -10.49
CA LEU A 121 -14.35 11.69 -10.47
C LEU A 121 -13.97 12.07 -9.03
N ALA A 122 -14.95 12.15 -8.13
CA ALA A 122 -14.69 12.44 -6.72
C ALA A 122 -13.74 11.42 -6.08
N VAL A 123 -14.00 10.11 -6.25
CA VAL A 123 -13.14 9.04 -5.74
C VAL A 123 -11.74 9.10 -6.34
N LEU A 124 -11.63 9.28 -7.66
CA LEU A 124 -10.33 9.39 -8.34
C LEU A 124 -9.52 10.58 -7.82
N LEU A 125 -10.14 11.75 -7.68
CA LEU A 125 -9.48 12.95 -7.16
C LEU A 125 -9.06 12.77 -5.71
N THR A 126 -9.93 12.20 -4.85
CA THR A 126 -9.57 11.89 -3.47
C THR A 126 -8.38 10.92 -3.39
N TRP A 127 -8.40 9.87 -4.21
CA TRP A 127 -7.30 8.91 -4.29
C TRP A 127 -5.99 9.58 -4.72
N ALA A 128 -6.03 10.34 -5.83
CA ALA A 128 -4.90 11.04 -6.40
C ALA A 128 -4.32 12.08 -5.42
N CYS A 129 -5.17 12.85 -4.74
CA CYS A 129 -4.76 13.81 -3.72
C CYS A 129 -4.03 13.12 -2.55
N GLY A 130 -4.57 12.02 -2.04
CA GLY A 130 -3.93 11.24 -0.96
C GLY A 130 -2.55 10.70 -1.38
N ALA A 131 -2.47 10.09 -2.57
CA ALA A 131 -1.21 9.58 -3.10
C ALA A 131 -0.19 10.70 -3.36
N ALA A 132 -0.62 11.80 -3.98
CA ALA A 132 0.22 12.97 -4.26
C ALA A 132 0.77 13.59 -2.97
N LEU A 133 -0.06 13.74 -1.93
CA LEU A 133 0.37 14.26 -0.63
C LEU A 133 1.46 13.38 0.00
N LEU A 134 1.27 12.06 0.00
CA LEU A 134 2.25 11.12 0.57
C LEU A 134 3.55 11.08 -0.21
N LEU A 135 3.48 11.10 -1.55
CA LEU A 135 4.65 11.17 -2.43
C LEU A 135 5.39 12.50 -2.28
N ALA A 136 4.66 13.63 -2.19
CA ALA A 136 5.24 14.95 -1.95
C ALA A 136 5.95 15.00 -0.59
N ARG A 137 5.34 14.45 0.46
CA ARG A 137 5.96 14.32 1.78
C ARG A 137 7.25 13.50 1.73
N GLN A 138 7.26 12.39 1.00
CA GLN A 138 8.44 11.56 0.79
C GLN A 138 9.54 12.29 0.00
N ALA A 139 9.17 13.01 -1.05
CA ALA A 139 10.08 13.82 -1.85
C ALA A 139 10.71 14.93 -1.00
N LEU A 140 9.90 15.63 -0.18
CA LEU A 140 10.38 16.66 0.73
C LEU A 140 11.32 16.08 1.79
N HIS A 141 10.99 14.92 2.38
CA HIS A 141 11.87 14.24 3.31
C HIS A 141 13.23 13.90 2.68
N ARG A 142 13.24 13.36 1.45
CA ARG A 142 14.47 13.09 0.69
C ARG A 142 15.26 14.36 0.38
N ARG A 143 14.58 15.46 0.01
CA ARG A 143 15.21 16.76 -0.21
C ARG A 143 15.86 17.29 1.06
N ARG A 144 15.17 17.21 2.20
CA ARG A 144 15.70 17.59 3.53
C ARG A 144 16.92 16.77 3.91
N LEU A 145 16.90 15.45 3.69
CA LEU A 145 18.08 14.59 3.93
C LEU A 145 19.27 14.97 3.04
N ARG A 146 19.03 15.26 1.75
CA ARG A 146 20.09 15.75 0.84
C ARG A 146 20.63 17.11 1.28
N ALA A 147 19.77 18.02 1.74
CA ALA A 147 20.19 19.32 2.25
C ALA A 147 21.08 19.19 3.51
N VAL A 148 20.69 18.32 4.45
CA VAL A 148 21.54 17.95 5.61
C VAL A 148 22.88 17.41 5.15
N ALA A 149 22.88 16.60 4.09
CA ALA A 149 24.14 16.09 3.57
C ALA A 149 25.01 17.15 2.90
N GLY A 150 24.40 18.14 2.27
CA GLY A 150 25.10 19.31 1.76
C GLY A 150 25.72 20.18 2.85
N SER A 151 25.05 20.31 4.01
CA SER A 151 25.52 21.13 5.13
C SER A 151 26.45 20.42 6.12
N GLY A 152 26.63 19.10 5.99
CA GLY A 152 27.50 18.31 6.86
C GLY A 152 28.98 18.46 6.53
N GLN A 153 29.84 18.41 7.55
CA GLN A 153 31.29 18.44 7.37
C GLN A 153 31.79 17.05 6.92
N PRO A 154 32.83 16.97 6.07
CA PRO A 154 33.42 15.68 5.72
C PRO A 154 33.97 14.98 6.97
N ALA A 155 33.78 13.66 7.04
CA ALA A 155 34.24 12.88 8.18
C ALA A 155 35.77 12.82 8.27
N SER A 156 36.29 12.56 9.47
CA SER A 156 37.72 12.41 9.72
C SER A 156 38.33 11.27 8.90
N ALA A 157 39.65 11.34 8.64
CA ALA A 157 40.37 10.33 7.86
C ALA A 157 40.19 8.90 8.42
N VAL A 158 40.05 8.76 9.75
CA VAL A 158 39.82 7.48 10.43
C VAL A 158 38.46 6.88 10.07
N ALA A 159 37.40 7.68 10.10
CA ALA A 159 36.06 7.25 9.68
C ALA A 159 36.05 6.89 8.18
N ARG A 160 36.76 7.67 7.35
CA ARG A 160 36.80 7.45 5.90
C ARG A 160 37.55 6.17 5.50
N ARG A 161 38.60 5.77 6.23
CA ARG A 161 39.36 4.54 5.94
C ARG A 161 38.53 3.27 6.10
N SER A 162 37.48 3.30 6.92
CA SER A 162 36.63 2.14 7.20
C SER A 162 35.47 1.98 6.22
N VAL A 163 35.37 2.84 5.20
CA VAL A 163 34.22 2.92 4.29
C VAL A 163 34.68 2.94 2.83
N PRO A 164 34.00 2.24 1.90
CA PRO A 164 34.34 2.25 0.48
C PRO A 164 34.37 3.66 -0.14
N ALA A 165 35.31 3.93 -1.05
CA ALA A 165 35.51 5.25 -1.66
C ALA A 165 34.25 5.87 -2.29
N ARG A 166 33.35 5.04 -2.84
CA ARG A 166 32.07 5.43 -3.44
C ARG A 166 31.03 5.98 -2.45
N VAL A 167 31.20 5.73 -1.15
CA VAL A 167 30.27 6.15 -0.11
C VAL A 167 30.79 7.44 0.53
N ARG A 168 29.93 8.46 0.56
CA ARG A 168 30.22 9.74 1.21
C ARG A 168 29.94 9.61 2.70
N VAL A 169 30.91 9.95 3.55
CA VAL A 169 30.71 10.00 5.01
C VAL A 169 30.75 11.46 5.44
N ILE A 170 29.69 11.91 6.11
CA ILE A 170 29.57 13.26 6.63
C ILE A 170 29.30 13.23 8.14
N VAL A 171 29.67 14.30 8.83
CA VAL A 171 29.40 14.51 10.24
C VAL A 171 28.42 15.66 10.39
N HIS A 172 27.32 15.41 11.09
CA HIS A 172 26.32 16.42 11.42
C HIS A 172 26.23 16.61 12.94
N PRO A 173 26.03 17.84 13.45
CA PRO A 173 26.02 18.09 14.90
C PRO A 173 24.96 17.28 15.68
N GLN A 174 23.78 17.10 15.10
CA GLN A 174 22.59 16.56 15.79
C GLN A 174 21.83 15.48 15.02
N ARG A 175 22.32 15.05 13.85
CA ARG A 175 21.59 14.10 12.98
C ARG A 175 22.46 12.89 12.66
N GLY A 176 21.83 11.73 12.56
CA GLY A 176 22.49 10.44 12.39
C GLY A 176 22.48 9.60 13.67
N PRO A 177 22.95 8.35 13.61
CA PRO A 177 23.50 7.70 12.42
C PRO A 177 22.39 7.40 11.39
N LEU A 178 22.67 7.63 10.10
CA LEU A 178 21.73 7.29 9.03
C LEU A 178 22.45 7.09 7.69
N ALA A 179 22.15 5.99 7.02
CA ALA A 179 22.56 5.70 5.65
C ALA A 179 21.45 5.97 4.63
N PHE A 180 21.76 6.69 3.56
CA PHE A 180 20.79 6.97 2.50
C PHE A 180 21.42 7.22 1.13
N GLY A 181 20.60 7.17 0.08
CA GLY A 181 21.04 7.41 -1.29
C GLY A 181 21.34 6.11 -2.04
N VAL A 182 21.03 6.12 -3.34
CA VAL A 182 21.17 4.94 -4.23
C VAL A 182 22.37 5.12 -5.14
N ARG A 183 22.38 6.19 -5.95
CA ARG A 183 23.49 6.55 -6.86
C ARG A 183 24.67 7.20 -6.14
N SER A 184 24.39 7.89 -5.04
CA SER A 184 25.39 8.57 -4.22
C SER A 184 25.17 8.19 -2.76
N PRO A 185 25.56 6.96 -2.37
CA PRO A 185 25.35 6.47 -1.01
C PRO A 185 26.09 7.36 -0.02
N THR A 186 25.37 7.82 1.00
CA THR A 186 25.85 8.78 1.99
C THR A 186 25.51 8.29 3.39
N ILE A 187 26.50 8.25 4.27
CA ILE A 187 26.36 7.96 5.70
C ILE A 187 26.51 9.28 6.46
N VAL A 188 25.52 9.64 7.27
CA VAL A 188 25.58 10.79 8.19
C VAL A 188 25.84 10.27 9.58
N LEU A 189 26.91 10.74 10.19
CA LEU A 189 27.29 10.42 11.55
C LEU A 189 27.01 11.60 12.48
N PRO A 190 26.44 11.36 13.67
CA PRO A 190 26.30 12.41 14.66
C PRO A 190 27.68 12.74 15.25
N ARG A 191 27.96 14.03 15.49
CA ARG A 191 29.25 14.46 16.07
C ARG A 191 29.55 13.79 17.41
N ALA A 192 28.52 13.51 18.21
CA ALA A 192 28.63 12.79 19.48
C ALA A 192 29.30 11.41 19.36
N LEU A 193 29.14 10.73 18.22
CA LEU A 193 29.73 9.41 17.99
C LEU A 193 31.25 9.47 17.81
N LEU A 194 31.79 10.61 17.37
CA LEU A 194 33.25 10.82 17.31
C LEU A 194 33.87 10.82 18.71
N SER A 195 33.12 11.27 19.72
CA SER A 195 33.54 11.28 21.11
C SER A 195 33.37 9.93 21.83
N ALA A 196 32.59 9.01 21.27
CA ALA A 196 32.33 7.68 21.83
C ALA A 196 33.49 6.68 21.63
N GLY A 197 34.52 7.07 20.87
CA GLY A 197 35.74 6.31 20.66
C GLY A 197 35.77 5.45 19.38
N PRO A 198 36.95 4.95 18.97
CA PRO A 198 37.14 4.31 17.67
C PRO A 198 36.39 2.99 17.48
N ALA A 199 36.21 2.21 18.55
CA ALA A 199 35.51 0.93 18.48
C ALA A 199 34.01 1.11 18.22
N ALA A 200 33.36 2.02 18.95
CA ALA A 200 31.96 2.37 18.75
C ALA A 200 31.72 2.93 17.33
N LEU A 201 32.62 3.80 16.86
CA LEU A 201 32.55 4.35 15.51
C LEU A 201 32.63 3.26 14.43
N ARG A 202 33.55 2.28 14.56
CA ARG A 202 33.67 1.17 13.60
C ARG A 202 32.42 0.29 13.59
N CYS A 203 31.86 -0.01 14.77
CA CYS A 203 30.63 -0.79 14.90
C CYS A 203 29.47 -0.12 14.16
N VAL A 204 29.20 1.16 14.45
CA VAL A 204 28.12 1.91 13.79
C VAL A 204 28.37 2.05 12.28
N LEU A 205 29.61 2.29 11.86
CA LEU A 205 29.94 2.37 10.43
C LEU A 205 29.70 1.04 9.70
N ALA A 206 30.02 -0.09 10.33
CA ALA A 206 29.76 -1.41 9.77
C ALA A 206 28.25 -1.66 9.62
N HIS A 207 27.46 -1.33 10.65
CA HIS A 207 26.00 -1.42 10.63
C HIS A 207 25.38 -0.55 9.52
N GLU A 208 25.77 0.72 9.43
CA GLU A 208 25.26 1.64 8.39
C GLU A 208 25.71 1.24 6.97
N LEU A 209 26.91 0.66 6.84
CA LEU A 209 27.39 0.14 5.56
C LEU A 209 26.59 -1.09 5.12
N ALA A 210 26.21 -1.97 6.06
CA ALA A 210 25.39 -3.15 5.75
C ALA A 210 24.05 -2.76 5.11
N HIS A 211 23.42 -1.67 5.58
CA HIS A 211 22.21 -1.12 4.94
C HIS A 211 22.44 -0.67 3.49
N LEU A 212 23.59 -0.05 3.20
CA LEU A 212 23.92 0.39 1.84
C LEU A 212 24.24 -0.78 0.91
N GLU A 213 24.95 -1.79 1.42
CA GLU A 213 25.28 -3.00 0.65
C GLU A 213 24.04 -3.79 0.26
N ARG A 214 23.07 -3.92 1.17
CA ARG A 214 21.77 -4.55 0.89
C ARG A 214 20.80 -3.67 0.09
N ARG A 215 21.17 -2.42 -0.17
CA ARG A 215 20.33 -1.43 -0.85
C ARG A 215 19.01 -1.15 -0.12
N ASP A 216 19.02 -1.19 1.22
CA ASP A 216 17.85 -0.90 2.03
C ASP A 216 17.20 0.46 1.72
N PRO A 217 17.95 1.54 1.40
CA PRO A 217 17.33 2.81 0.97
C PRO A 217 16.45 2.68 -0.29
N VAL A 218 16.75 1.73 -1.18
CA VAL A 218 15.90 1.41 -2.35
C VAL A 218 14.62 0.75 -1.87
N THR A 219 14.74 -0.30 -1.07
CA THR A 219 13.60 -1.07 -0.52
C THR A 219 12.65 -0.17 0.27
N VAL A 220 13.17 0.61 1.22
CA VAL A 220 12.38 1.58 2.01
C VAL A 220 11.74 2.62 1.10
N GLY A 221 12.45 3.05 0.06
CA GLY A 221 11.95 3.98 -0.94
C GLY A 221 10.78 3.43 -1.77
N ALA A 222 10.90 2.20 -2.24
CA ALA A 222 9.87 1.49 -3.01
C ALA A 222 8.64 1.23 -2.14
N LEU A 223 8.83 0.75 -0.89
CA LEU A 223 7.75 0.56 0.07
C LEU A 223 6.94 1.84 0.31
N ALA A 224 7.62 2.98 0.41
CA ALA A 224 6.94 4.26 0.61
C ALA A 224 6.10 4.68 -0.62
N VAL A 225 6.54 4.35 -1.84
CA VAL A 225 5.73 4.55 -3.06
C VAL A 225 4.53 3.62 -3.07
N VAL A 226 4.72 2.33 -2.77
CA VAL A 226 3.62 1.35 -2.69
C VAL A 226 2.58 1.78 -1.66
N VAL A 227 3.01 2.18 -0.47
CA VAL A 227 2.12 2.71 0.58
C VAL A 227 1.41 3.99 0.13
N ALA A 228 2.07 4.88 -0.62
CA ALA A 228 1.44 6.09 -1.11
C ALA A 228 0.35 5.80 -2.16
N LEU A 229 0.59 4.84 -3.05
CA LEU A 229 -0.38 4.45 -4.08
C LEU A 229 -1.55 3.64 -3.51
N ALA A 230 -1.27 2.77 -2.53
CA ALA A 230 -2.26 1.92 -1.85
C ALA A 230 -2.63 2.48 -0.46
N TRP A 231 -2.59 3.80 -0.28
CA TRP A 231 -2.79 4.44 1.02
C TRP A 231 -4.10 4.08 1.74
N PRO A 232 -5.23 3.79 1.05
CA PRO A 232 -6.46 3.39 1.74
C PRO A 232 -6.39 1.95 2.28
N VAL A 233 -5.46 1.11 1.80
CA VAL A 233 -5.36 -0.31 2.15
C VAL A 233 -4.49 -0.48 3.41
N LEU A 234 -5.13 -0.45 4.59
CA LEU A 234 -4.43 -0.47 5.89
C LEU A 234 -3.37 -1.59 6.06
N PRO A 235 -3.60 -2.85 5.64
CA PRO A 235 -2.61 -3.91 5.74
C PRO A 235 -1.28 -3.63 5.04
N VAL A 236 -1.27 -2.80 3.98
CA VAL A 236 -0.05 -2.40 3.27
C VAL A 236 0.86 -1.59 4.19
N TRP A 237 0.29 -0.72 5.03
CA TRP A 237 1.05 0.04 6.04
C TRP A 237 1.67 -0.89 7.08
N LEU A 238 0.93 -1.92 7.51
CA LEU A 238 1.40 -2.90 8.48
C LEU A 238 2.54 -3.75 7.91
N ALA A 239 2.40 -4.23 6.67
CA ALA A 239 3.44 -4.95 5.95
C ALA A 239 4.70 -4.08 5.79
N ALA A 240 4.53 -2.84 5.34
CA ALA A 240 5.64 -1.91 5.14
C ALA A 240 6.39 -1.61 6.45
N ARG A 241 5.67 -1.40 7.56
CA ARG A 241 6.27 -1.20 8.89
C ARG A 241 7.04 -2.44 9.34
N ARG A 242 6.50 -3.64 9.09
CA ARG A 242 7.15 -4.89 9.49
C ARG A 242 8.39 -5.20 8.67
N ILE A 243 8.35 -4.97 7.36
CA ILE A 243 9.52 -5.08 6.48
C ILE A 243 10.64 -4.16 6.98
N ARG A 244 10.35 -2.89 7.30
CA ARG A 244 11.36 -1.98 7.87
C ARG A 244 12.00 -2.54 9.14
N ALA A 245 11.19 -3.05 10.08
CA ALA A 245 11.71 -3.66 11.29
C ALA A 245 12.58 -4.91 11.02
N LEU A 246 12.25 -5.71 10.00
CA LEU A 246 13.07 -6.86 9.60
C LEU A 246 14.38 -6.43 8.92
N LEU A 247 14.40 -5.31 8.20
CA LEU A 247 15.63 -4.75 7.62
C LEU A 247 16.62 -4.30 8.70
N GLU A 248 16.13 -3.67 9.77
CA GLU A 248 16.95 -3.31 10.95
C GLU A 248 17.52 -4.57 11.63
N LEU A 249 16.67 -5.55 11.93
CA LEU A 249 17.11 -6.82 12.53
C LEU A 249 18.13 -7.55 11.64
N ALA A 250 17.96 -7.52 10.31
CA ALA A 250 18.90 -8.14 9.38
C ALA A 250 20.23 -7.36 9.27
N ALA A 251 20.28 -6.09 9.67
CA ALA A 251 21.52 -5.35 9.86
C ALA A 251 22.21 -5.72 11.17
N ASP A 252 21.47 -5.94 12.25
CA ASP A 252 22.04 -6.34 13.55
C ASP A 252 22.59 -7.78 13.58
N GLU A 253 22.09 -8.66 12.71
CA GLU A 253 22.54 -10.06 12.60
C GLU A 253 23.91 -10.23 11.92
N ARG A 254 24.52 -9.16 11.40
CA ARG A 254 25.83 -9.17 10.71
C ARG A 254 26.93 -8.53 11.55
#